data_AF-A0A960PEK7-F1
#
_entry.id   AF-A0A960PEK7-F1
#
_cell.length_a   1.000
_cell.length_b   1.000
_cell.length_c   1.000
_cell.angle_alpha   90.00
_cell.angle_beta   90.00
_cell.angle_gamma   90.00
#
_symmetry.space_group_name_H-M   'P 1'
#
loop_
_entity.id
_entity.type
_entity.pdbx_description
1 polymer ?
#
loop_
_entity_poly.entity_id
_entity_poly.type
_entity_poly.pdbx_seq_one_letter_code
_entity_poly.pdbx_strand_id
1 'polypeptide(L)'
;MMTCQNCGHANTDGSNFCRFCGIKFAPLQSAPQVQQPPAFGQEIPRPYSWKTDEFNISKPTSARKTGMIDRVKPLADFQSSTSPINGQTQNYGIQQQQRFGQNAMITGYRCPRCSTQLLPQVTKKISSAGWIVFAVLLVAFFPLFWLGFFIKEEVSICPVCNVQLQK
;
A
#
# COMPACT_ATOMS: atom_id res chain seq x y z
N MET A 1 -6.42 -20.79 -33.86
CA MET A 1 -5.56 -20.73 -32.67
C MET A 1 -4.96 -19.33 -32.60
N MET A 2 -5.08 -18.60 -31.49
CA MET A 2 -4.47 -17.28 -31.34
C MET A 2 -3.27 -17.34 -30.39
N THR A 3 -2.17 -16.68 -30.75
CA THR A 3 -0.98 -16.60 -29.91
C THR A 3 -1.00 -15.32 -29.09
N CYS A 4 -0.66 -15.42 -27.81
CA CYS A 4 -0.57 -14.24 -26.96
C CYS A 4 0.65 -13.38 -27.34
N GLN A 5 0.43 -12.09 -27.63
CA GLN A 5 1.50 -11.14 -27.93
C GLN A 5 2.44 -10.86 -26.74
N ASN A 6 2.02 -11.17 -25.51
CA ASN A 6 2.82 -10.94 -24.30
C ASN A 6 3.71 -12.16 -23.95
N CYS A 7 3.20 -13.39 -24.06
CA CYS A 7 3.92 -14.59 -23.62
C CYS A 7 4.13 -15.66 -24.70
N GLY A 8 3.64 -15.47 -25.92
CA GLY A 8 3.83 -16.39 -27.05
C GLY A 8 3.02 -17.69 -26.99
N HIS A 9 2.40 -18.03 -25.86
CA HIS A 9 1.59 -19.25 -25.75
C HIS A 9 0.32 -19.18 -26.61
N ALA A 10 -0.02 -20.33 -27.22
CA ALA A 10 -1.25 -20.52 -27.96
C ALA A 10 -2.44 -20.65 -27.01
N ASN A 11 -3.55 -20.02 -27.39
CA ASN A 11 -4.82 -20.09 -26.68
C ASN A 11 -5.96 -20.46 -27.62
N THR A 12 -7.07 -20.92 -27.04
CA THR A 12 -8.28 -21.29 -27.77
C THR A 12 -8.94 -20.07 -28.41
N ASP A 13 -9.40 -20.20 -29.65
CA ASP A 13 -10.08 -19.12 -30.37
C ASP A 13 -11.39 -18.76 -29.63
N GLY A 14 -11.52 -17.50 -29.18
CA GLY A 14 -12.65 -17.04 -28.36
C GLY A 14 -12.34 -16.82 -26.88
N SER A 15 -11.13 -17.12 -26.40
CA SER A 15 -10.73 -16.73 -25.04
C SER A 15 -10.57 -15.21 -24.94
N ASN A 16 -11.20 -14.56 -23.96
CA ASN A 16 -11.04 -13.12 -23.70
C ASN A 16 -9.70 -12.79 -23.01
N PHE A 17 -9.05 -13.78 -22.41
CA PHE A 17 -7.84 -13.64 -21.61
C PHE A 17 -6.84 -14.75 -21.92
N CYS A 18 -5.54 -14.46 -21.83
CA CYS A 18 -4.50 -15.48 -21.91
C CYS A 18 -4.50 -16.36 -20.66
N ARG A 19 -4.62 -17.69 -20.83
CA ARG A 19 -4.57 -18.65 -19.70
C ARG A 19 -3.23 -18.71 -18.96
N PHE A 20 -2.14 -18.28 -19.61
CA PHE A 20 -0.79 -18.37 -19.06
C PHE A 20 -0.29 -17.06 -18.43
N CYS A 21 -0.54 -15.91 -19.06
CA CYS A 21 -0.09 -14.62 -18.55
C CYS A 21 -1.22 -13.72 -17.99
N GLY A 22 -2.49 -14.10 -18.17
CA GLY A 22 -3.65 -13.37 -17.66
C GLY A 22 -4.01 -12.08 -18.39
N ILE A 23 -3.27 -11.71 -19.45
CA ILE A 23 -3.55 -10.46 -20.19
C ILE A 23 -4.84 -10.60 -21.00
N LYS A 24 -5.62 -9.52 -21.06
CA LYS A 24 -6.84 -9.44 -21.88
C LYS A 24 -6.44 -9.31 -23.35
N PHE A 25 -7.09 -10.08 -24.24
CA PHE A 25 -6.98 -9.80 -25.66
C PHE A 25 -7.79 -8.53 -25.93
N ALA A 26 -7.18 -7.54 -26.60
CA ALA A 26 -7.90 -6.34 -26.97
C ALA A 26 -9.05 -6.76 -27.90
N PRO A 27 -10.32 -6.43 -27.58
CA PRO A 27 -11.39 -6.64 -28.53
C PRO A 27 -11.05 -5.80 -29.76
N LEU A 28 -11.04 -6.43 -30.94
CA LEU A 28 -11.11 -5.70 -32.20
C LEU A 28 -12.50 -5.04 -32.22
N GLN A 29 -12.62 -3.88 -31.58
CA GLN A 29 -13.77 -3.02 -31.74
C GLN A 29 -13.82 -2.68 -33.22
N SER A 30 -14.81 -3.20 -33.92
CA SER A 30 -15.31 -2.59 -35.15
C SER A 30 -15.62 -1.14 -34.82
N ALA A 31 -14.77 -0.24 -35.29
CA ALA A 31 -14.80 1.18 -34.97
C ALA A 31 -16.17 1.78 -35.32
N PRO A 32 -16.91 2.38 -34.37
CA PRO A 32 -17.85 3.43 -34.71
C PRO A 32 -17.04 4.63 -35.22
N GLN A 33 -17.39 5.11 -36.41
CA GLN A 33 -16.71 6.24 -37.04
C GLN A 33 -16.71 7.48 -36.13
N VAL A 34 -15.56 8.13 -36.09
CA VAL A 34 -15.31 9.39 -35.40
C VAL A 34 -16.21 10.47 -36.00
N GLN A 35 -17.17 10.97 -35.24
CA GLN A 35 -17.73 12.31 -35.44
C GLN A 35 -17.02 13.25 -34.47
N GLN A 36 -16.41 14.29 -35.03
CA GLN A 36 -15.67 15.33 -34.31
C GLN A 36 -16.54 15.96 -33.20
N PRO A 37 -15.99 16.20 -32.00
CA PRO A 37 -16.74 16.80 -30.91
C PRO A 37 -16.93 18.32 -31.15
N PRO A 38 -18.10 18.90 -30.78
CA PRO A 38 -18.22 20.34 -30.63
C PRO A 38 -17.36 20.81 -29.44
N ALA A 39 -16.66 21.92 -29.64
CA ALA A 39 -15.78 22.53 -28.65
C ALA A 39 -16.57 23.04 -27.44
N PHE A 40 -16.53 22.29 -26.35
CA PHE A 40 -16.76 22.83 -25.02
C PHE A 40 -15.53 22.58 -24.18
N GLY A 41 -14.86 23.67 -23.80
CA GLY A 41 -13.63 23.67 -23.04
C GLY A 41 -13.78 22.94 -21.72
N GLN A 42 -13.23 21.73 -21.66
CA GLN A 42 -12.87 21.08 -20.41
C GLN A 42 -11.35 21.04 -20.35
N GLU A 43 -10.76 21.93 -19.57
CA GLU A 43 -9.36 21.81 -19.19
C GLU A 43 -9.19 20.51 -18.40
N ILE A 44 -8.41 19.60 -18.96
CA ILE A 44 -8.00 18.37 -18.29
C ILE A 44 -7.12 18.77 -17.10
N PRO A 45 -7.43 18.36 -15.86
CA PRO A 45 -6.57 18.68 -14.73
C PRO A 45 -5.20 18.05 -14.96
N ARG A 46 -4.16 18.90 -14.89
CA ARG A 46 -2.77 18.47 -15.08
C ARG A 46 -2.45 17.43 -14.00
N PRO A 47 -1.93 16.25 -14.35
CA PRO A 47 -1.55 15.30 -13.34
C PRO A 47 -0.35 15.89 -12.57
N TYR A 48 -0.49 15.96 -11.25
CA TYR A 48 0.50 16.40 -10.26
C TYR A 48 0.73 17.92 -10.11
N SER A 49 -0.19 18.63 -9.43
CA SER A 49 0.03 19.97 -8.88
C SER A 49 0.70 19.94 -7.49
N TRP A 50 1.82 19.22 -7.32
CA TRP A 50 2.55 19.30 -6.04
C TRP A 50 3.30 20.64 -5.85
N LYS A 51 3.19 21.54 -6.83
CA LYS A 51 3.67 22.92 -6.76
C LYS A 51 2.70 23.83 -7.52
N THR A 52 1.83 24.52 -6.78
CA THR A 52 1.61 25.98 -6.91
C THR A 52 0.76 26.51 -5.74
N ASP A 53 1.01 27.76 -5.39
CA ASP A 53 0.40 28.60 -4.35
C ASP A 53 -1.13 28.75 -4.49
N GLU A 54 -1.90 27.75 -4.06
CA GLU A 54 -3.37 27.84 -4.00
C GLU A 54 -3.89 28.54 -2.73
N PHE A 55 -3.02 29.14 -1.91
CA PHE A 55 -3.44 30.09 -0.86
C PHE A 55 -3.84 31.44 -1.48
N ASN A 56 -4.84 31.44 -2.34
CA ASN A 56 -5.57 32.64 -2.66
C ASN A 56 -6.57 32.91 -1.52
N ILE A 57 -6.10 33.62 -0.48
CA ILE A 57 -6.89 34.05 0.70
C ILE A 57 -7.96 35.11 0.33
N SER A 58 -8.22 35.33 -0.96
CA SER A 58 -9.02 36.44 -1.47
C SER A 58 -10.54 36.20 -1.48
N LYS A 59 -11.06 35.11 -0.90
CA LYS A 59 -12.51 34.93 -0.70
C LYS A 59 -12.85 34.63 0.76
N PRO A 60 -13.48 35.56 1.51
CA PRO A 60 -13.97 35.28 2.85
C PRO A 60 -15.23 34.41 2.74
N THR A 61 -15.05 33.10 2.65
CA THR A 61 -16.16 32.15 2.80
C THR A 61 -16.22 31.82 4.29
N SER A 62 -17.31 32.23 4.93
CA SER A 62 -17.53 32.11 6.37
C SER A 62 -17.25 30.69 6.88
N ALA A 63 -16.47 30.61 7.98
CA ALA A 63 -16.14 29.37 8.65
C ALA A 63 -17.42 28.59 8.99
N ARG A 64 -17.47 27.32 8.59
CA ARG A 64 -18.59 26.41 8.85
C ARG A 64 -18.76 26.25 10.37
N LYS A 65 -19.86 26.77 10.91
CA LYS A 65 -20.22 26.70 12.34
C LYS A 65 -20.41 25.23 12.74
N THR A 66 -19.56 24.72 13.62
CA THR A 66 -19.71 23.40 14.24
C THR A 66 -20.94 23.42 15.15
N GLY A 67 -21.91 22.55 14.89
CA GLY A 67 -23.04 22.35 15.80
C GLY A 67 -22.58 21.70 17.11
N MET A 68 -23.13 22.13 18.23
CA MET A 68 -22.86 21.53 19.54
C MET A 68 -23.52 20.15 19.59
N ILE A 69 -22.75 19.11 19.90
CA ILE A 69 -23.27 17.76 20.08
C ILE A 69 -23.86 17.70 21.48
N ASP A 70 -25.18 17.55 21.59
CA ASP A 70 -25.86 17.32 22.85
C ASP A 70 -25.45 15.97 23.46
N ARG A 71 -25.19 16.03 24.76
CA ARG A 71 -24.84 15.00 25.75
C ARG A 71 -25.05 13.54 25.29
N VAL A 72 -23.97 12.75 25.30
CA VAL A 72 -23.99 11.30 25.03
C VAL A 72 -24.82 10.57 26.09
N LYS A 73 -25.86 9.84 25.66
CA LYS A 73 -26.71 9.01 26.53
C LYS A 73 -25.94 7.73 26.94
N PRO A 74 -25.92 7.33 28.23
CA PRO A 74 -25.20 6.14 28.68
C PRO A 74 -25.83 4.84 28.17
N LEU A 75 -24.98 3.85 27.90
CA LEU A 75 -25.26 2.59 27.19
C LEU A 75 -26.18 1.59 27.93
N ALA A 76 -26.72 1.96 29.11
CA ALA A 76 -27.47 1.06 29.97
C ALA A 76 -28.91 0.78 29.50
N ASP A 77 -29.44 1.56 28.55
CA ASP A 77 -30.85 1.45 28.11
C ASP A 77 -31.06 0.59 26.83
N PHE A 78 -30.04 -0.11 26.33
CA PHE A 78 -30.19 -0.93 25.12
C PHE A 78 -30.95 -2.24 25.41
N GLN A 79 -32.28 -2.19 25.39
CA GLN A 79 -33.14 -3.37 25.32
C GLN A 79 -33.07 -3.99 23.91
N SER A 80 -32.70 -5.27 23.87
CA SER A 80 -32.61 -6.11 22.68
C SER A 80 -33.99 -6.32 22.05
N SER A 81 -34.27 -5.62 20.95
CA SER A 81 -35.38 -5.93 20.05
C SER A 81 -34.84 -6.66 18.82
N THR A 82 -35.21 -7.93 18.70
CA THR A 82 -34.97 -8.79 17.53
C THR A 82 -35.78 -8.28 16.33
N SER A 83 -35.07 -7.81 15.30
CA SER A 83 -35.60 -7.61 13.94
C SER A 83 -34.71 -8.34 12.93
N PRO A 84 -35.26 -8.86 11.82
CA PRO A 84 -34.54 -9.75 10.91
C PRO A 84 -33.52 -9.03 10.01
N ILE A 85 -32.49 -9.78 9.68
CA ILE A 85 -31.31 -9.43 8.88
C ILE A 85 -31.71 -8.83 7.53
N ASN A 86 -31.39 -7.55 7.33
CA ASN A 86 -31.10 -7.02 6.00
C ASN A 86 -29.75 -6.29 6.05
N GLY A 87 -28.86 -6.67 5.13
CA GLY A 87 -27.43 -6.57 5.30
C GLY A 87 -26.91 -5.14 5.34
N GLN A 88 -26.26 -4.77 6.44
CA GLN A 88 -25.15 -3.81 6.47
C GLN A 88 -24.20 -4.24 7.59
N THR A 89 -23.18 -5.03 7.25
CA THR A 89 -22.01 -5.27 8.10
C THR A 89 -21.29 -3.94 8.30
N GLN A 90 -21.54 -3.32 9.45
CA GLN A 90 -20.84 -2.13 9.89
C GLN A 90 -19.42 -2.48 10.31
N ASN A 91 -18.50 -1.81 9.63
CA ASN A 91 -17.06 -1.89 9.75
C ASN A 91 -16.64 -0.97 10.92
N TYR A 92 -16.61 -1.49 12.14
CA TYR A 92 -16.02 -0.81 13.30
C TYR A 92 -15.12 -1.78 14.06
N GLY A 93 -13.86 -1.82 13.63
CA GLY A 93 -12.84 -2.63 14.27
C GLY A 93 -11.52 -2.72 13.52
N ILE A 94 -11.05 -1.63 12.87
CA ILE A 94 -9.73 -1.63 12.23
C ILE A 94 -9.04 -0.26 12.38
N GLN A 95 -8.88 0.20 13.61
CA GLN A 95 -7.97 1.30 13.92
C GLN A 95 -7.02 0.85 15.03
N GLN A 96 -5.87 0.26 14.67
CA GLN A 96 -4.59 0.52 15.36
C GLN A 96 -3.34 -0.18 14.78
N GLN A 97 -3.41 -0.99 13.72
CA GLN A 97 -2.21 -1.69 13.18
C GLN A 97 -1.53 -1.05 11.96
N GLN A 98 -1.88 0.18 11.58
CA GLN A 98 -1.39 0.83 10.35
C GLN A 98 -0.06 1.62 10.50
N ARG A 99 0.89 1.18 11.34
CA ARG A 99 2.18 1.89 11.54
C ARG A 99 3.44 1.15 11.09
N PHE A 100 3.33 -0.04 10.50
CA PHE A 100 4.46 -0.71 9.84
C PHE A 100 4.04 -1.28 8.49
N GLY A 101 4.43 -0.60 7.41
CA GLY A 101 4.46 -1.17 6.06
C GLY A 101 3.10 -1.29 5.38
N GLN A 102 2.55 -0.15 4.92
CA GLN A 102 1.65 -0.17 3.79
C GLN A 102 2.33 -0.97 2.66
N ASN A 103 1.60 -1.94 2.12
CA ASN A 103 1.98 -2.82 1.02
C ASN A 103 2.27 -2.02 -0.25
N ALA A 104 3.40 -1.31 -0.28
CA ALA A 104 3.89 -0.61 -1.46
C ALA A 104 4.42 -1.66 -2.42
N MET A 105 3.55 -2.21 -3.25
CA MET A 105 3.89 -3.17 -4.30
C MET A 105 4.85 -2.48 -5.27
N ILE A 106 6.15 -2.76 -5.19
CA ILE A 106 7.11 -2.33 -6.21
C ILE A 106 6.94 -3.28 -7.39
N THR A 107 6.58 -2.73 -8.54
CA THR A 107 6.50 -3.44 -9.81
C THR A 107 7.85 -4.11 -10.10
N GLY A 108 7.91 -5.43 -10.04
CA GLY A 108 9.10 -6.23 -10.41
C GLY A 108 9.82 -6.95 -9.26
N TYR A 109 9.48 -6.73 -7.99
CA TYR A 109 10.05 -7.52 -6.90
C TYR A 109 9.31 -8.87 -6.74
N ARG A 110 10.05 -9.98 -6.68
CA ARG A 110 9.54 -11.32 -6.36
C ARG A 110 10.49 -12.02 -5.40
N CYS A 111 9.95 -12.57 -4.31
CA CYS A 111 10.76 -13.34 -3.37
C CYS A 111 11.30 -14.64 -4.02
N PRO A 112 12.59 -14.98 -3.89
CA PRO A 112 13.18 -16.18 -4.50
C PRO A 112 12.65 -17.50 -3.92
N ARG A 113 12.06 -17.49 -2.72
CA ARG A 113 11.57 -18.70 -2.05
C ARG A 113 10.07 -18.94 -2.20
N CYS A 114 9.25 -17.90 -2.02
CA CYS A 114 7.79 -18.03 -2.08
C CYS A 114 7.12 -17.30 -3.24
N SER A 115 7.91 -16.64 -4.11
CA SER A 115 7.44 -15.87 -5.27
C SER A 115 6.46 -14.72 -4.95
N THR A 116 6.31 -14.39 -3.66
CA THR A 116 5.42 -13.30 -3.24
C THR A 116 5.91 -11.96 -3.78
N GLN A 117 4.95 -11.11 -4.16
CA GLN A 117 5.19 -9.74 -4.62
C GLN A 117 5.18 -8.72 -3.47
N LEU A 118 4.96 -9.19 -2.23
CA LEU A 118 5.05 -8.35 -1.04
C LEU A 118 6.50 -7.95 -0.77
N LEU A 119 6.71 -6.67 -0.48
CA LEU A 119 8.02 -6.14 -0.10
C LEU A 119 8.56 -6.81 1.17
N PRO A 120 9.88 -6.95 1.28
CA PRO A 120 10.48 -7.47 2.49
C PRO A 120 10.30 -6.47 3.64
N GLN A 121 9.99 -7.00 4.83
CA GLN A 121 9.97 -6.21 6.04
C GLN A 121 11.39 -6.01 6.55
N VAL A 122 11.78 -4.75 6.71
CA VAL A 122 13.07 -4.38 7.30
C VAL A 122 12.95 -4.47 8.81
N THR A 123 13.65 -5.42 9.40
CA THR A 123 13.73 -5.60 10.86
C THR A 123 15.10 -5.18 11.35
N LYS A 124 15.17 -4.50 12.49
CA LYS A 124 16.44 -4.10 13.12
C LYS A 124 16.89 -5.21 14.05
N LYS A 125 18.05 -5.82 13.76
CA LYS A 125 18.73 -6.77 14.66
C LYS A 125 20.03 -6.15 15.16
N ILE A 126 20.49 -6.60 16.32
CA ILE A 126 21.83 -6.24 16.81
C ILE A 126 22.83 -6.86 15.84
N SER A 127 23.75 -6.07 15.28
CA SER A 127 24.74 -6.60 14.34
C SER A 127 25.67 -7.57 15.05
N SER A 128 26.10 -8.64 14.36
CA SER A 128 27.16 -9.51 14.85
C SER A 128 28.47 -8.74 15.07
N ALA A 129 28.73 -7.71 14.24
CA ALA A 129 29.87 -6.81 14.39
C ALA A 129 29.80 -5.98 15.68
N GLY A 130 28.58 -5.61 16.12
CA GLY A 130 28.36 -4.86 17.36
C GLY A 130 28.84 -5.61 18.61
N TRP A 131 28.68 -6.94 18.63
CA TRP A 131 29.17 -7.79 19.72
C TRP A 131 30.69 -7.85 19.80
N ILE A 132 31.36 -7.93 18.65
CA ILE A 132 32.82 -7.98 18.56
C ILE A 132 33.40 -6.64 19.03
N VAL A 133 32.83 -5.52 18.54
CA VAL A 133 33.23 -4.17 18.95
C VAL A 133 32.96 -3.96 20.45
N PHE A 134 31.83 -4.45 20.97
CA PHE A 134 31.52 -4.41 22.40
C PHE A 134 32.57 -5.15 23.25
N ALA A 135 32.95 -6.37 22.86
CA ALA A 135 33.96 -7.15 23.58
C ALA A 135 35.34 -6.48 23.57
N VAL A 136 35.77 -5.95 22.42
CA VAL A 136 37.04 -5.24 22.28
C VAL A 136 37.04 -3.94 23.10
N LEU A 137 35.96 -3.15 23.05
CA LEU A 137 35.84 -1.90 23.81
C LEU A 137 35.74 -2.16 25.32
N LEU A 138 35.08 -3.22 25.76
CA LEU A 138 35.01 -3.58 27.18
C LEU A 138 36.42 -3.83 27.76
N VAL A 139 37.27 -4.54 27.00
CA VAL A 139 38.64 -4.87 27.44
C VAL A 139 39.58 -3.67 27.31
N ALA A 140 39.51 -2.91 26.21
CA ALA A 140 40.46 -1.84 25.93
C ALA A 140 40.08 -0.49 26.55
N PHE A 141 38.77 -0.20 26.66
CA PHE A 141 38.26 1.11 27.06
C PHE A 141 36.93 0.96 27.82
N PHE A 142 37.03 0.65 29.12
CA PHE A 142 35.90 0.55 30.06
C PHE A 142 34.85 1.68 29.99
N PRO A 143 35.15 2.95 29.65
CA PRO A 143 34.13 3.98 29.51
C PRO A 143 33.54 4.13 28.09
N LEU A 144 33.90 3.31 27.09
CA LEU A 144 33.40 3.44 25.69
C LEU A 144 32.52 2.28 25.23
N PHE A 145 32.27 1.28 26.07
CA PHE A 145 31.56 0.04 25.71
C PHE A 145 30.12 0.24 25.20
N TRP A 146 29.43 1.30 25.63
CA TRP A 146 28.08 1.69 25.15
C TRP A 146 28.00 2.02 23.65
N LEU A 147 29.12 2.36 22.99
CA LEU A 147 29.11 2.64 21.55
C LEU A 147 28.88 1.38 20.70
N GLY A 148 29.30 0.21 21.18
CA GLY A 148 29.11 -1.06 20.46
C GLY A 148 27.63 -1.45 20.30
N PHE A 149 26.77 -0.99 21.22
CA PHE A 149 25.33 -1.31 21.20
C PHE A 149 24.54 -0.44 20.20
N PHE A 150 25.12 0.65 19.71
CA PHE A 150 24.48 1.52 18.72
C PHE A 150 24.54 0.98 17.29
N ILE A 151 25.37 -0.03 17.04
CA ILE A 151 25.49 -0.66 15.73
C ILE A 151 24.31 -1.63 15.53
N LYS A 152 23.25 -1.11 14.91
CA LYS A 152 22.09 -1.90 14.47
C LYS A 152 22.23 -2.23 13.00
N GLU A 153 21.94 -3.48 12.67
CA GLU A 153 21.92 -3.96 11.30
C GLU A 153 20.47 -4.09 10.83
N GLU A 154 20.21 -3.61 9.63
CA GLU A 154 18.92 -3.71 8.98
C GLU A 154 18.88 -4.97 8.14
N VAL A 155 18.07 -5.94 8.56
CA VAL A 155 17.88 -7.19 7.83
C VAL A 155 16.52 -7.19 7.14
N SER A 156 16.51 -7.48 5.86
CA SER A 156 15.28 -7.59 5.09
C SER A 156 14.76 -9.02 5.15
N ILE A 157 13.51 -9.21 5.60
CA ILE A 157 12.89 -10.53 5.81
C ILE A 157 11.60 -10.59 5.00
N CYS A 158 11.37 -11.68 4.29
CA CYS A 158 10.09 -11.86 3.57
C CYS A 158 8.94 -12.09 4.57
N PRO A 159 7.81 -11.36 4.48
CA PRO A 159 6.69 -11.52 5.42
C PRO A 159 5.95 -12.85 5.31
N VAL A 160 6.08 -13.56 4.17
CA VAL A 160 5.37 -14.82 3.92
C VAL A 160 6.20 -16.03 4.33
N CYS A 161 7.46 -16.09 3.92
CA CYS A 161 8.32 -17.25 4.16
C CYS A 161 9.36 -17.06 5.25
N ASN A 162 9.45 -15.87 5.86
CA ASN A 162 10.42 -15.51 6.91
C ASN A 162 11.90 -15.75 6.55
N VAL A 163 12.21 -15.93 5.26
CA VAL A 163 13.59 -16.06 4.79
C VAL A 163 14.25 -14.68 4.83
N GLN A 164 15.46 -14.65 5.38
CA GLN A 164 16.32 -13.47 5.39
C GLN A 164 16.89 -13.27 3.98
N LEU A 165 16.62 -12.10 3.42
CA LEU A 165 17.13 -11.67 2.13
C LEU A 165 18.38 -10.83 2.43
N GLN A 166 19.55 -11.41 2.12
CA GLN A 166 20.79 -10.64 2.14
C GLN A 166 20.84 -9.77 0.89
N LYS A 167 21.28 -8.52 1.08
CA LYS A 167 21.36 -7.51 0.03
C LYS A 167 22.55 -7.74 -0.89
#